data_AF-A0A1Y1YL84-F1
#
_entry.id   AF-A0A1Y1YL84-F1
#
_cell.length_a   1.000
_cell.length_b   1.000
_cell.length_c   1.000
_cell.angle_alpha   90.00
_cell.angle_beta   90.00
_cell.angle_gamma   90.00
#
_symmetry.space_group_name_H-M   'P 1'
#
loop_
_entity.id
_entity.type
_entity.pdbx_description
1 polymer ?
#
loop_
_entity_poly.entity_id
_entity_poly.type
_entity_poly.pdbx_seq_one_letter_code
_entity_poly.pdbx_strand_id
1 'polypeptide(L)' 'MSVSWQWSGSRPGGEVAEVKEHGELAIQSNKGNTIKKNADPEDPAVHVQRSGNDVVKRAHELD' A
#
# COMPACT_ATOMS: atom_id res chain seq x y z
N MET A 1 -2.29 -7.98 9.98
CA MET A 1 -2.40 -8.76 8.73
C MET A 1 -1.17 -8.44 7.91
N SER A 2 -0.29 -9.41 7.65
CA SER A 2 0.91 -9.18 6.85
C SER A 2 0.64 -9.46 5.37
N VAL A 3 1.15 -8.62 4.48
CA VAL A 3 1.00 -8.74 3.03
C VAL A 3 2.35 -8.62 2.34
N SER A 4 2.45 -9.20 1.14
CA SER A 4 3.64 -9.13 0.29
C SER A 4 3.29 -8.70 -1.12
N TRP A 5 4.27 -8.22 -1.91
CA TRP A 5 4.03 -7.88 -3.32
C TRP A 5 5.30 -8.03 -4.15
N GLN A 6 5.14 -8.12 -5.47
CA GLN A 6 6.28 -8.15 -6.39
C GLN A 6 6.84 -6.74 -6.64
N TRP A 7 8.15 -6.56 -6.48
CA TRP A 7 8.85 -5.32 -6.82
C TRP A 7 10.22 -5.63 -7.43
N SER A 8 10.33 -5.52 -8.75
CA SER A 8 11.59 -5.64 -9.50
C SER A 8 12.43 -6.87 -9.12
N GLY A 9 11.80 -8.05 -9.07
CA GLY A 9 12.45 -9.32 -8.74
C GLY A 9 12.62 -9.59 -7.24
N SER A 10 12.25 -8.64 -6.39
CA SER A 10 12.19 -8.81 -4.93
C SER A 10 10.74 -8.89 -4.45
N ARG A 11 10.50 -9.58 -3.33
CA ARG A 11 9.17 -9.69 -2.72
C ARG A 11 9.14 -9.02 -1.34
N PRO A 12 9.13 -7.68 -1.27
CA PRO A 12 8.94 -6.98 0.00
C PRO A 12 7.61 -7.34 0.65
N GLY A 13 7.56 -7.21 1.98
CA GLY A 13 6.34 -7.35 2.76
C GLY A 13 6.19 -6.26 3.81
N GLY A 14 5.03 -6.23 4.44
CA GLY A 14 4.69 -5.30 5.50
C GLY A 14 3.35 -5.63 6.14
N GLU A 15 2.88 -4.76 7.02
CA GLU A 15 1.62 -4.91 7.73
C GLU A 15 0.57 -3.95 7.20
N VAL A 16 -0.66 -4.44 7.00
CA VAL A 16 -1.79 -3.61 6.61
C VAL A 16 -2.19 -2.71 7.77
N ALA A 17 -2.14 -1.39 7.56
CA ALA A 17 -2.51 -0.39 8.55
C ALA A 17 -3.89 0.22 8.27
N GLU A 18 -4.20 0.50 7.00
CA GLU A 18 -5.49 1.04 6.58
C GLU A 18 -5.90 0.41 5.24
N VAL A 19 -7.19 0.15 5.08
CA VAL A 19 -7.81 -0.24 3.80
C VAL A 19 -8.91 0.75 3.51
N LYS A 20 -8.93 1.28 2.30
CA LYS A 20 -9.95 2.18 1.81
C LYS A 20 -10.55 1.59 0.55
N GLU A 21 -11.87 1.48 0.53
CA GLU A 21 -12.64 0.92 -0.59
C GLU A 21 -13.13 2.00 -1.55
N HIS A 22 -13.24 3.25 -1.11
CA HIS A 22 -13.71 4.36 -1.93
C HIS A 22 -12.82 5.61 -1.80
N GLY A 23 -12.58 6.29 -2.92
CA GLY A 23 -11.89 7.59 -2.95
C GLY A 23 -10.39 7.47 -3.17
N GLU A 24 -9.60 8.36 -2.55
CA GLU A 24 -8.13 8.34 -2.64
C GLU A 24 -7.54 8.02 -1.25
N LEU A 25 -6.57 7.10 -1.23
CA LEU A 25 -5.70 6.90 -0.07
C LEU A 25 -4.34 7.53 -0.39
N ALA A 26 -4.00 8.58 0.33
CA ALA A 26 -2.75 9.31 0.21
C ALA A 26 -2.02 9.32 1.56
N ILE A 27 -0.76 8.90 1.56
CA ILE A 27 0.11 8.94 2.74
C ILE A 27 1.35 9.78 2.42
N GLN A 28 1.91 10.40 3.45
CA GLN A 28 3.21 11.04 3.36
C GLN A 28 4.30 10.03 3.70
N SER A 29 5.18 9.76 2.76
CA SER A 29 6.33 8.90 2.96
C SER A 29 7.35 9.60 3.89
N ASN A 30 8.15 8.83 4.62
CA ASN A 30 9.20 9.36 5.50
C ASN A 30 10.27 10.21 4.76
N LYS A 31 10.30 10.14 3.43
CA LYS A 31 11.21 10.92 2.56
C LYS A 31 10.55 12.19 1.99
N GLY A 32 9.38 12.59 2.47
CA GLY A 32 8.66 13.79 2.02
C GLY A 32 7.82 13.62 0.75
N ASN A 33 7.91 12.46 0.08
CA ASN A 33 7.06 12.16 -1.08
C ASN A 33 5.63 11.79 -0.65
N THR A 34 4.63 12.22 -1.42
CA THR A 34 3.25 11.76 -1.24
C THR A 34 3.02 10.50 -2.08
N ILE A 35 2.60 9.42 -1.43
CA ILE A 35 2.25 8.16 -2.09
C ILE A 35 0.74 8.05 -2.07
N LYS A 36 0.12 8.00 -3.25
CA LYS A 36 -1.34 7.97 -3.36
C LYS A 36 -1.84 6.96 -4.38
N LYS A 37 -2.97 6.32 -4.07
CA LYS A 37 -3.72 5.42 -4.95
C LYS A 37 -5.21 5.69 -4.79
N ASN A 38 -5.92 5.61 -5.91
CA ASN A 38 -7.37 5.55 -5.89
C ASN A 38 -7.81 4.16 -5.43
N ALA A 39 -8.75 4.16 -4.50
CA ALA A 39 -9.44 3.01 -3.98
C ALA A 39 -10.69 2.73 -4.82
N ASP A 40 -10.91 1.45 -5.10
CA ASP A 40 -12.12 0.94 -5.73
C ASP A 40 -12.70 -0.21 -4.86
N PRO A 41 -14.02 -0.40 -4.76
CA PRO A 41 -14.59 -1.51 -3.99
C PRO A 41 -14.14 -2.89 -4.48
N GLU A 42 -13.88 -3.03 -5.78
CA GLU A 42 -13.35 -4.28 -6.36
C GLU A 42 -11.83 -4.38 -6.20
N ASP A 43 -11.15 -3.26 -5.93
CA ASP A 43 -9.70 -3.16 -5.84
C ASP A 43 -9.26 -2.08 -4.83
N PRO A 44 -9.45 -2.33 -3.52
CA PRO A 44 -9.27 -1.30 -2.51
C PRO A 44 -7.82 -0.87 -2.38
N ALA A 45 -7.62 0.38 -1.98
CA ALA A 45 -6.29 0.91 -1.66
C ALA A 45 -5.91 0.49 -0.23
N VAL A 46 -4.73 -0.07 -0.11
CA VAL A 46 -4.19 -0.65 1.12
C VAL A 46 -2.91 0.11 1.49
N HIS A 47 -2.93 0.77 2.64
CA HIS A 47 -1.74 1.30 3.30
C HIS A 47 -1.01 0.15 3.97
N VAL A 48 0.23 -0.07 3.55
CA VAL A 48 1.11 -1.07 4.12
C VAL A 48 2.28 -0.39 4.83
N GLN A 49 2.35 -0.61 6.13
CA GLN A 49 3.46 -0.19 6.98
C GLN A 49 4.62 -1.17 6.85
N ARG A 50 5.84 -0.64 6.76
CA ARG A 50 7.05 -1.47 6.76
C ARG A 50 8.23 -0.70 7.32
N SER A 51 9.28 -1.45 7.66
CA SER A 51 10.55 -0.84 8.05
C SER A 51 11.10 0.05 6.93
N GLY A 52 11.41 1.30 7.27
CA GLY A 52 11.96 2.31 6.37
C GLY A 52 10.92 3.26 5.78
N ASN A 53 9.99 2.76 4.95
CA ASN A 53 9.01 3.63 4.30
C ASN A 53 7.71 2.92 3.97
N ASP A 54 6.60 3.48 4.41
CA ASP A 54 5.26 3.00 4.11
C ASP A 54 4.93 3.11 2.62
N VAL A 55 3.99 2.30 2.18
CA VAL A 55 3.52 2.28 0.79
C VAL A 55 2.00 2.21 0.73
N VAL A 56 1.44 2.68 -0.39
CA VAL A 56 0.06 2.41 -0.75
C VAL A 56 0.05 1.49 -1.96
N LYS A 57 -0.61 0.35 -1.81
CA LYS A 57 -0.80 -0.65 -2.85
C LYS A 57 -2.29 -0.87 -3.06
N ARG A 58 -2.69 -1.45 -4.19
CA ARG A 58 -4.04 -1.96 -4.32
C ARG A 58 -4.11 -3.43 -3.95
N ALA A 59 -5.28 -3.91 -3.57
CA ALA A 59 -5.46 -5.28 -3.12
C ALA A 59 -4.95 -6.32 -4.13
N HIS A 60 -5.18 -6.12 -5.43
CA HIS A 60 -4.69 -7.07 -6.45
C HIS A 60 -3.16 -7.11 -6.59
N GLU A 61 -2.44 -6.11 -6.08
CA GLU A 61 -0.98 -6.08 -6.10
C GLU A 61 -0.38 -6.88 -4.93
N LEU A 62 -1.22 -7.27 -3.95
CA LEU A 62 -0.83 -7.91 -2.72
C LEU A 62 -1.11 -9.42 -2.78
N ASP A 63 -0.19 -10.17 -2.18
CA ASP A 63 -0.27 -11.59 -1.87
C ASP A 63 -0.29 -11.80 -0.35
#